data_AF-A0AAN8JFD0-F1
#
_entry.id   AF-A0AAN8JFD0-F1
#
_cell.length_a   1.000
_cell.length_b   1.000
_cell.length_c   1.000
_cell.angle_alpha   90.00
_cell.angle_beta   90.00
_cell.angle_gamma   90.00
#
_symmetry.space_group_name_H-M   'P 1'
#
loop_
_entity.id
_entity.type
_entity.pdbx_description
1 polymer ?
#
loop_
_entity_poly.entity_id
_entity_poly.type
_entity_poly.pdbx_seq_one_letter_code
_entity_poly.pdbx_strand_id
1 'polypeptide(L)'
;MICIFFVRYDFDSWREFSYLDEEEKEKGENRDERRWIEKQNKAARQKRKKEETSRIRQLVDNAYACDPRVMKFKEDEKAKKIAMKKAKQDAIKQRQEAEEKQRRDAEEEERLIKQKEADKIKARVEAAKKEREEQDKAFKRERKLLMAAAREKNYFASNDDERVKNILDVDKLARLLSLVR
;
A
#
# COMPACT_ATOMS: atom_id res chain seq x y z
N MET A 1 -40.67 -9.09 14.09
CA MET A 1 -41.41 -9.03 12.80
C MET A 1 -41.18 -10.24 11.89
N ILE A 2 -40.05 -10.94 12.02
CA ILE A 2 -39.75 -12.17 11.28
C ILE A 2 -40.72 -13.33 11.63
N CYS A 3 -41.21 -13.41 12.87
CA CYS A 3 -42.13 -14.47 13.30
C CYS A 3 -43.46 -14.53 12.53
N ILE A 4 -44.02 -13.40 12.06
CA ILE A 4 -45.32 -13.40 11.39
C ILE A 4 -45.23 -14.04 10.01
N PHE A 5 -44.15 -13.76 9.28
CA PHE A 5 -43.91 -14.38 7.98
C PHE A 5 -43.53 -15.86 8.13
N PHE A 6 -42.74 -16.22 9.15
CA PHE A 6 -42.37 -17.60 9.44
C PHE A 6 -43.59 -18.52 9.65
N VAL A 7 -44.57 -18.07 10.45
CA VAL A 7 -45.83 -18.81 10.67
C VAL A 7 -46.66 -19.00 9.38
N ARG A 8 -46.49 -18.12 8.39
CA ARG A 8 -47.19 -18.19 7.10
C ARG A 8 -46.52 -19.11 6.08
N TYR A 9 -45.21 -19.37 6.19
CA TYR A 9 -44.51 -20.30 5.29
C TYR A 9 -44.83 -21.77 5.62
N ASP A 10 -45.06 -22.09 6.89
CA ASP A 10 -45.47 -23.43 7.37
C ASP A 10 -47.00 -23.60 7.44
N PHE A 11 -47.74 -22.85 6.62
CA PHE A 11 -49.20 -22.92 6.60
C PHE A 11 -49.68 -24.22 5.92
N ASP A 12 -50.24 -25.15 6.69
CA ASP A 12 -50.97 -26.30 6.16
C ASP A 12 -52.48 -25.99 6.07
N SER A 13 -53.01 -26.05 4.86
CA SER A 13 -54.42 -25.82 4.58
C SER A 13 -55.21 -27.11 4.83
N TRP A 14 -56.26 -27.01 5.65
CA TRP A 14 -57.27 -28.07 5.84
C TRP A 14 -58.33 -28.11 4.74
N ARG A 15 -58.16 -27.34 3.66
CA ARG A 15 -59.14 -27.30 2.56
C ARG A 15 -59.13 -28.61 1.78
N GLU A 16 -60.33 -29.17 1.59
CA GLU A 16 -60.53 -30.38 0.80
C GLU A 16 -61.19 -30.04 -0.55
N PHE A 17 -60.63 -30.57 -1.64
CA PHE A 17 -61.15 -30.40 -3.01
C PHE A 17 -62.11 -31.52 -3.42
N SER A 18 -62.79 -32.14 -2.46
CA SER A 18 -63.61 -33.34 -2.68
C SER A 18 -64.81 -33.13 -3.61
N TYR A 19 -65.30 -31.89 -3.75
CA TYR A 19 -66.44 -31.55 -4.61
C TYR A 19 -66.08 -31.43 -6.11
N LEU A 20 -64.80 -31.49 -6.44
CA LEU A 20 -64.28 -31.34 -7.81
C LEU A 20 -63.80 -32.67 -8.39
N ASP A 21 -64.12 -33.79 -7.73
CA ASP A 21 -63.80 -35.12 -8.22
C ASP A 21 -64.72 -35.44 -9.42
N GLU A 22 -64.13 -35.68 -10.59
CA GLU A 22 -64.85 -35.76 -11.89
C GLU A 22 -65.66 -37.06 -12.07
N GLU A 23 -65.28 -38.13 -11.35
CA GLU A 23 -65.87 -39.47 -11.45
C GLU A 23 -66.35 -39.95 -10.07
N GLU A 24 -67.66 -40.15 -9.92
CA GLU A 24 -68.24 -40.78 -8.73
C GLU A 24 -67.85 -42.26 -8.67
N LYS A 25 -67.34 -42.69 -7.51
CA LYS A 25 -66.89 -44.07 -7.24
C LYS A 25 -67.95 -45.14 -7.57
N GLU A 26 -69.23 -44.76 -7.61
CA GLU A 26 -70.35 -45.66 -7.86
C GLU A 26 -70.48 -46.09 -9.33
N LYS A 27 -69.86 -45.38 -10.28
CA LYS A 27 -69.86 -45.73 -11.72
C LYS A 27 -68.94 -46.89 -12.08
N GLY A 28 -68.02 -47.29 -11.21
CA GLY A 28 -67.16 -48.44 -11.47
C GLY A 28 -67.92 -49.75 -11.28
N GLU A 29 -68.07 -50.53 -12.36
CA GLU A 29 -68.71 -51.85 -12.33
C GLU A 29 -67.79 -52.88 -11.64
N ASN A 30 -66.48 -52.76 -11.85
CA ASN A 30 -65.49 -53.69 -11.30
C ASN A 30 -64.68 -53.10 -10.12
N ARG A 31 -64.19 -53.95 -9.21
CA ARG A 31 -63.45 -53.51 -8.00
C ARG A 31 -62.18 -52.74 -8.35
N ASP A 32 -61.50 -53.14 -9.42
CA ASP A 32 -60.25 -52.51 -9.87
C ASP A 32 -60.51 -51.16 -10.53
N GLU A 33 -61.64 -50.99 -11.22
CA GLU A 33 -62.07 -49.71 -11.79
C GLU A 33 -62.38 -48.69 -10.69
N ARG A 34 -63.06 -49.10 -9.62
CA ARG A 34 -63.30 -48.24 -8.44
C ARG A 34 -62.00 -47.78 -7.80
N ARG A 35 -61.01 -48.68 -7.66
CA ARG A 35 -59.68 -48.32 -7.13
C ARG A 35 -58.92 -47.37 -8.05
N TRP A 36 -59.06 -47.54 -9.36
CA TRP A 36 -58.41 -46.68 -10.34
C TRP A 36 -59.02 -45.27 -10.33
N ILE A 37 -60.35 -45.15 -10.27
CA ILE A 37 -61.08 -43.87 -10.14
C ILE A 37 -60.68 -43.14 -8.86
N GLU A 38 -60.64 -43.82 -7.71
CA GLU A 38 -60.18 -43.22 -6.44
C GLU A 38 -58.74 -42.72 -6.52
N LYS A 39 -57.86 -43.45 -7.23
CA LYS A 39 -56.46 -43.06 -7.41
C LYS A 39 -56.34 -41.82 -8.29
N GLN A 40 -57.13 -41.72 -9.36
CA GLN A 40 -57.18 -40.53 -10.23
C GLN A 40 -57.72 -39.32 -9.46
N ASN A 41 -58.84 -39.45 -8.74
CA ASN A 41 -59.42 -38.38 -7.93
C ASN A 41 -58.45 -37.91 -6.83
N LYS A 42 -57.76 -38.85 -6.16
CA LYS A 42 -56.72 -38.50 -5.18
C LYS A 42 -55.56 -37.73 -5.82
N ALA A 43 -55.12 -38.11 -7.01
CA ALA A 43 -54.07 -37.40 -7.74
C ALA A 43 -54.52 -35.98 -8.17
N ALA A 44 -55.75 -35.84 -8.65
CA ALA A 44 -56.35 -34.56 -9.01
C ALA A 44 -56.45 -33.62 -7.79
N ARG A 45 -56.95 -34.12 -6.64
CA ARG A 45 -56.99 -33.36 -5.38
C ARG A 45 -55.62 -32.93 -4.90
N GLN A 46 -54.62 -33.82 -4.98
CA GLN A 46 -53.25 -33.46 -4.61
C GLN A 46 -52.65 -32.40 -5.53
N LYS A 47 -52.94 -32.45 -6.84
CA LYS A 47 -52.49 -31.42 -7.79
C LYS A 47 -53.10 -30.06 -7.45
N ARG A 48 -54.41 -30.01 -7.17
CA ARG A 48 -55.13 -28.78 -6.77
C ARG A 48 -54.63 -28.24 -5.43
N LYS A 49 -54.37 -29.10 -4.43
CA LYS A 49 -53.76 -28.68 -3.15
C LYS A 49 -52.37 -28.09 -3.37
N LYS A 50 -51.53 -28.69 -4.22
CA LYS A 50 -50.20 -28.15 -4.56
C LYS A 50 -50.28 -26.79 -5.24
N GLU A 51 -51.22 -26.60 -6.17
CA GLU A 51 -51.45 -25.31 -6.84
C GLU A 51 -51.90 -24.24 -5.83
N GLU A 52 -52.81 -24.57 -4.92
CA GLU A 52 -53.22 -23.65 -3.84
C GLU A 52 -52.06 -23.28 -2.92
N THR A 53 -51.28 -24.26 -2.46
CA THR A 53 -50.09 -24.00 -1.62
C THR A 53 -49.08 -23.11 -2.35
N SER A 54 -48.85 -23.35 -3.64
CA SER A 54 -47.98 -22.51 -4.47
C SER A 54 -48.50 -21.07 -4.55
N ARG A 55 -49.80 -20.88 -4.78
CA ARG A 55 -50.44 -19.57 -4.81
C ARG A 55 -50.31 -18.83 -3.47
N ILE A 56 -50.50 -19.52 -2.35
CA ILE A 56 -50.35 -18.94 -1.00
C ILE A 56 -48.90 -18.51 -0.77
N ARG A 57 -47.92 -19.34 -1.16
CA ARG A 57 -46.49 -18.98 -1.05
C ARG A 57 -46.15 -17.74 -1.87
N GLN A 58 -46.59 -17.68 -3.14
CA GLN A 58 -46.40 -16.51 -3.98
C GLN A 58 -47.02 -15.24 -3.38
N LEU A 59 -48.20 -15.35 -2.78
CA LEU A 59 -48.84 -14.23 -2.08
C LEU A 59 -48.00 -13.76 -0.88
N VAL A 60 -47.45 -14.69 -0.11
CA VAL A 60 -46.57 -14.38 1.03
C VAL A 60 -45.27 -13.74 0.56
N ASP A 61 -44.65 -14.27 -0.50
CA ASP A 61 -43.42 -13.72 -1.09
C ASP A 61 -43.63 -12.30 -1.61
N ASN A 62 -44.73 -12.05 -2.33
CA ASN A 62 -45.09 -10.72 -2.82
C ASN A 62 -45.33 -9.75 -1.65
N ALA A 63 -46.05 -10.17 -0.61
CA ALA A 63 -46.25 -9.34 0.58
C ALA A 63 -44.93 -9.02 1.30
N TYR A 64 -44.02 -9.99 1.40
CA TYR A 64 -42.69 -9.81 1.98
C TYR A 64 -41.80 -8.88 1.15
N ALA A 65 -41.95 -8.89 -0.18
CA ALA A 65 -41.23 -8.00 -1.09
C ALA A 65 -41.77 -6.55 -1.02
N CYS A 66 -43.08 -6.38 -0.85
CA CYS A 66 -43.71 -5.06 -0.82
C CYS A 66 -43.70 -4.39 0.57
N ASP A 67 -43.44 -5.12 1.66
CA ASP A 67 -43.43 -4.53 3.01
C ASP A 67 -42.31 -3.49 3.18
N PRO A 68 -42.63 -2.20 3.41
CA PRO A 68 -41.64 -1.13 3.52
C PRO A 68 -40.62 -1.33 4.64
N ARG A 69 -41.02 -2.00 5.72
CA ARG A 69 -40.16 -2.23 6.88
C ARG A 69 -39.11 -3.28 6.54
N VAL A 70 -39.52 -4.38 5.90
CA VAL A 70 -38.61 -5.42 5.41
C VAL A 70 -37.63 -4.84 4.40
N MET A 71 -38.11 -3.98 3.49
CA MET A 71 -37.26 -3.29 2.53
C MET A 71 -36.20 -2.43 3.24
N LYS A 72 -36.61 -1.63 4.23
CA LYS A 72 -35.68 -0.83 5.04
C LYS A 72 -34.64 -1.69 5.75
N PHE A 73 -35.03 -2.80 6.37
CA PHE A 73 -34.08 -3.71 7.01
C PHE A 73 -33.07 -4.31 6.02
N LYS A 74 -33.52 -4.72 4.82
CA LYS A 74 -32.63 -5.24 3.77
C LYS A 74 -31.67 -4.16 3.25
N GLU A 75 -32.15 -2.93 3.07
CA GLU A 75 -31.34 -1.79 2.66
C GLU A 75 -30.30 -1.43 3.72
N ASP A 76 -30.70 -1.38 5.00
CA ASP A 76 -29.79 -1.13 6.12
C ASP A 76 -28.72 -2.22 6.24
N GLU A 77 -29.07 -3.50 6.07
CA GLU A 77 -28.09 -4.59 6.06
C GLU A 77 -27.13 -4.52 4.87
N LYS A 78 -27.64 -4.20 3.66
CA LYS A 78 -26.80 -3.98 2.48
C LYS A 78 -25.87 -2.78 2.69
N ALA A 79 -26.39 -1.68 3.21
CA ALA A 79 -25.63 -0.47 3.51
C ALA A 79 -24.53 -0.74 4.55
N LYS A 80 -24.84 -1.48 5.63
CA LYS A 80 -23.84 -1.91 6.62
C LYS A 80 -22.75 -2.78 6.00
N LYS A 81 -23.09 -3.75 5.15
CA LYS A 81 -22.11 -4.59 4.46
C LYS A 81 -21.24 -3.78 3.50
N ILE A 82 -21.82 -2.84 2.76
CA ILE A 82 -21.07 -1.95 1.85
C ILE A 82 -20.16 -1.01 2.65
N ALA A 83 -20.67 -0.40 3.73
CA ALA A 83 -19.90 0.48 4.61
C ALA A 83 -18.73 -0.27 5.26
N MET A 84 -18.94 -1.50 5.72
CA MET A 84 -17.87 -2.34 6.28
C MET A 84 -16.79 -2.66 5.23
N LYS A 85 -17.20 -3.02 4.00
CA LYS A 85 -16.26 -3.26 2.90
C LYS A 85 -15.48 -2.00 2.53
N LYS A 86 -16.17 -0.86 2.43
CA LYS A 86 -15.57 0.43 2.10
C LYS A 86 -14.59 0.89 3.18
N ALA A 87 -14.98 0.81 4.46
CA ALA A 87 -14.09 1.14 5.58
C ALA A 87 -12.82 0.26 5.59
N LYS A 88 -12.94 -1.03 5.27
CA LYS A 88 -11.78 -1.93 5.14
C LYS A 88 -10.88 -1.52 3.98
N GLN A 89 -11.45 -1.19 2.82
CA GLN A 89 -10.70 -0.74 1.65
C GLN A 89 -10.00 0.60 1.90
N ASP A 90 -10.70 1.56 2.49
CA ASP A 90 -10.16 2.88 2.79
C ASP A 90 -9.03 2.79 3.84
N ALA A 91 -9.17 1.92 4.86
CA ALA A 91 -8.10 1.67 5.83
C ALA A 91 -6.85 1.03 5.19
N ILE A 92 -7.03 0.15 4.19
CA ILE A 92 -5.89 -0.44 3.45
C ILE A 92 -5.21 0.63 2.59
N LYS A 93 -5.98 1.45 1.86
CA LYS A 93 -5.44 2.54 1.03
C LYS A 93 -4.68 3.57 1.88
N GLN A 94 -5.24 3.99 3.00
CA GLN A 94 -4.57 4.93 3.91
C GLN A 94 -3.26 4.39 4.46
N ARG A 95 -3.19 3.08 4.78
CA ARG A 95 -1.93 2.44 5.19
C ARG A 95 -0.90 2.42 4.07
N GLN A 96 -1.32 2.09 2.84
CA GLN A 96 -0.44 2.07 1.67
C GLN A 96 0.08 3.46 1.32
N GLU A 97 -0.79 4.48 1.35
CA GLU A 97 -0.42 5.88 1.10
C GLU A 97 0.54 6.41 2.18
N ALA A 98 0.31 6.05 3.45
CA ALA A 98 1.21 6.41 4.55
C ALA A 98 2.59 5.75 4.41
N GLU A 99 2.64 4.46 4.05
CA GLU A 99 3.90 3.74 3.82
C GLU A 99 4.66 4.29 2.60
N GLU A 100 3.96 4.59 1.50
CA GLU A 100 4.58 5.18 0.32
C GLU A 100 5.10 6.60 0.59
N LYS A 101 4.38 7.39 1.39
CA LYS A 101 4.84 8.71 1.82
C LYS A 101 6.08 8.60 2.72
N GLN A 102 6.09 7.69 3.69
CA GLN A 102 7.26 7.43 4.52
C GLN A 102 8.48 6.98 3.70
N ARG A 103 8.27 6.13 2.67
CA ARG A 103 9.36 5.71 1.79
C ARG A 103 9.89 6.86 0.94
N ARG A 104 9.01 7.72 0.39
CA ARG A 104 9.41 8.93 -0.34
C ARG A 104 10.19 9.90 0.53
N ASP A 105 9.70 10.18 1.74
CA ASP A 105 10.35 11.08 2.68
C ASP A 105 11.74 10.55 3.08
N ALA A 106 11.87 9.23 3.32
CA ALA A 106 13.17 8.59 3.61
C ALA A 106 14.15 8.64 2.44
N GLU A 107 13.68 8.42 1.20
CA GLU A 107 14.51 8.55 0.00
C GLU A 107 14.99 10.00 -0.21
N GLU A 108 14.13 10.99 0.04
CA GLU A 108 14.50 12.41 -0.04
C GLU A 108 15.51 12.82 1.03
N GLU A 109 15.33 12.36 2.27
CA GLU A 109 16.30 12.57 3.35
C GLU A 109 17.66 11.94 3.03
N GLU A 110 17.68 10.71 2.49
CA GLU A 110 18.93 10.04 2.11
C GLU A 110 19.64 10.78 0.97
N ARG A 111 18.90 11.28 -0.02
CA ARG A 111 19.49 12.12 -1.09
C ARG A 111 20.06 13.43 -0.54
N LEU A 112 19.35 14.07 0.40
CA LEU A 112 19.81 15.30 1.02
C LEU A 112 21.06 15.09 1.86
N ILE A 113 21.16 13.97 2.59
CA ILE A 113 22.36 13.60 3.36
C ILE A 113 23.54 13.36 2.41
N LYS A 114 23.35 12.59 1.34
CA LYS A 114 24.39 12.34 0.32
C LYS A 114 24.88 13.63 -0.33
N GLN A 115 23.97 14.56 -0.63
CA GLN A 115 24.33 15.85 -1.21
C GLN A 115 25.12 16.72 -0.22
N LYS A 116 24.68 16.81 1.04
CA LYS A 116 25.41 17.52 2.10
C LYS A 116 26.80 16.92 2.35
N GLU A 117 26.94 15.60 2.26
CA GLU A 117 28.24 14.94 2.42
C GLU A 117 29.17 15.20 1.24
N ALA A 118 28.64 15.14 0.00
CA ALA A 118 29.39 15.50 -1.20
C ALA A 118 29.86 16.97 -1.18
N ASP A 119 29.00 17.89 -0.74
CA ASP A 119 29.34 19.32 -0.63
C ASP A 119 30.38 19.56 0.49
N LYS A 120 30.28 18.86 1.63
CA LYS A 120 31.31 18.89 2.67
C LYS A 120 32.66 18.36 2.18
N ILE A 121 32.67 17.26 1.42
CA ILE A 121 33.91 16.71 0.84
C ILE A 121 34.53 17.71 -0.14
N LYS A 122 33.74 18.28 -1.05
CA LYS A 122 34.21 19.33 -1.97
C LYS A 122 34.80 20.53 -1.22
N ALA A 123 34.11 21.03 -0.20
CA ALA A 123 34.60 22.13 0.62
C ALA A 123 35.92 21.80 1.33
N ARG A 124 36.09 20.58 1.85
CA ARG A 124 37.36 20.13 2.46
C ARG A 124 38.49 20.04 1.44
N VAL A 125 38.21 19.54 0.24
CA VAL A 125 39.21 19.47 -0.85
C VAL A 125 39.64 20.87 -1.30
N GLU A 126 38.69 21.81 -1.43
CA GLU A 126 39.01 23.20 -1.78
C GLU A 126 39.79 23.91 -0.68
N ALA A 127 39.43 23.70 0.59
CA ALA A 127 40.18 24.24 1.73
C ALA A 127 41.62 23.70 1.79
N ALA A 128 41.79 22.38 1.59
CA ALA A 128 43.11 21.75 1.55
C ALA A 128 43.97 22.26 0.38
N LYS A 129 43.37 22.51 -0.80
CA LYS A 129 44.07 23.13 -1.93
C LYS A 129 44.53 24.55 -1.60
N LYS A 130 43.67 25.37 -1.01
CA LYS A 130 44.01 26.75 -0.60
C LYS A 130 45.14 26.75 0.44
N GLU A 131 45.06 25.89 1.45
CA GLU A 131 46.11 25.76 2.47
C GLU A 131 47.45 25.33 1.85
N ARG A 132 47.44 24.38 0.91
CA ARG A 132 48.64 23.96 0.18
C ARG A 132 49.23 25.11 -0.66
N GLU A 133 48.38 25.87 -1.36
CA GLU A 133 48.83 27.03 -2.12
C GLU A 133 49.40 28.15 -1.23
N GLU A 134 48.83 28.36 -0.04
CA GLU A 134 49.35 29.30 0.95
C GLU A 134 50.70 28.85 1.52
N GLN A 135 50.83 27.56 1.84
CA GLN A 135 52.10 26.95 2.25
C GLN A 135 53.16 27.07 1.15
N ASP A 136 52.81 26.80 -0.12
CA ASP A 136 53.73 26.96 -1.25
C ASP A 136 54.15 28.42 -1.46
N LYS A 137 53.25 29.37 -1.24
CA LYS A 137 53.55 30.82 -1.29
C LYS A 137 54.46 31.24 -0.13
N ALA A 138 54.20 30.76 1.08
CA ALA A 138 55.06 31.00 2.25
C ALA A 138 56.45 30.41 2.01
N PHE A 139 56.52 29.16 1.54
CA PHE A 139 57.78 28.49 1.20
C PHE A 139 58.60 29.25 0.16
N LYS A 140 57.95 29.75 -0.90
CA LYS A 140 58.61 30.58 -1.92
C LYS A 140 59.12 31.92 -1.37
N ARG A 141 58.46 32.52 -0.37
CA ARG A 141 58.91 33.76 0.29
C ARG A 141 60.13 33.50 1.15
N GLU A 142 60.07 32.51 2.04
CA GLU A 142 61.19 32.16 2.92
C GLU A 142 62.43 31.72 2.13
N ARG A 143 62.25 30.91 1.07
CA ARG A 143 63.35 30.52 0.17
C ARG A 143 64.01 31.73 -0.48
N LYS A 144 63.23 32.73 -0.92
CA LYS A 144 63.78 33.97 -1.48
C LYS A 144 64.54 34.77 -0.42
N LEU A 145 64.03 34.84 0.81
CA LEU A 145 64.66 35.56 1.91
C LEU A 145 66.00 34.91 2.32
N LEU A 146 66.03 33.58 2.44
CA LEU A 146 67.26 32.82 2.72
C LEU A 146 68.33 33.03 1.63
N MET A 147 67.92 32.98 0.36
CA MET A 147 68.81 33.22 -0.78
C MET A 147 69.33 34.65 -0.83
N ALA A 148 68.48 35.63 -0.51
CA ALA A 148 68.87 37.04 -0.44
C ALA A 148 69.86 37.30 0.71
N ALA A 149 69.61 36.74 1.90
CA ALA A 149 70.50 36.89 3.06
C ALA A 149 71.88 36.22 2.82
N ALA A 150 71.90 35.06 2.16
CA ALA A 150 73.15 34.40 1.75
C ALA A 150 73.93 35.23 0.70
N ARG A 151 73.21 35.89 -0.22
CA ARG A 151 73.81 36.77 -1.24
C ARG A 151 74.40 38.04 -0.63
N GLU A 152 73.70 38.67 0.33
CA GLU A 152 74.14 39.90 1.00
C GLU A 152 75.46 39.69 1.76
N LYS A 153 75.68 38.50 2.32
CA LYS A 153 76.91 38.13 3.05
C LYS A 153 77.95 37.43 2.16
N ASN A 154 77.84 37.57 0.84
CA ASN A 154 78.73 36.98 -0.16
C ASN A 154 78.99 35.46 0.05
N TYR A 155 77.95 34.71 0.43
CA TYR A 155 78.00 33.27 0.72
C TYR A 155 79.08 32.86 1.74
N PHE A 156 79.51 33.79 2.60
CA PHE A 156 80.53 33.61 3.64
C PHE A 156 81.85 32.99 3.13
N ALA A 157 82.22 33.24 1.87
CA ALA A 157 83.41 32.68 1.24
C ALA A 157 84.52 33.73 1.07
N SER A 158 85.77 33.30 1.26
CA SER A 158 86.97 34.13 1.05
C SER A 158 87.61 33.89 -0.32
N ASN A 159 87.35 32.74 -0.95
CA ASN A 159 87.86 32.34 -2.27
C ASN A 159 86.72 31.95 -3.24
N ASP A 160 86.95 32.09 -4.54
CA ASP A 160 85.95 31.86 -5.59
C ASP A 160 85.48 30.39 -5.69
N ASP A 161 86.37 29.42 -5.44
CA ASP A 161 86.03 27.99 -5.44
C ASP A 161 85.12 27.58 -4.27
N GLU A 162 85.30 28.21 -3.11
CA GLU A 162 84.46 28.00 -1.91
C GLU A 162 83.09 28.64 -2.10
N ARG A 163 83.03 29.80 -2.77
CA ARG A 163 81.77 30.47 -3.12
C ARG A 163 80.86 29.57 -3.94
N VAL A 164 81.39 28.88 -4.95
CA VAL A 164 80.60 27.99 -5.83
C VAL A 164 80.05 26.79 -5.05
N LYS A 165 80.84 26.21 -4.15
CA LYS A 165 80.39 25.10 -3.28
C LYS A 165 79.28 25.56 -2.31
N ASN A 166 79.49 26.69 -1.64
CA ASN A 166 78.52 27.25 -0.70
C ASN A 166 77.19 27.63 -1.38
N ILE A 167 77.22 28.10 -2.64
CA ILE A 167 76.01 28.35 -3.43
C ILE A 167 75.21 27.05 -3.67
N LEU A 168 75.89 25.95 -4.03
CA LEU A 168 75.25 24.66 -4.27
C LEU A 168 74.67 24.06 -2.99
N ASP A 169 75.37 24.20 -1.87
CA ASP A 169 74.91 23.69 -0.58
C ASP A 169 73.74 24.50 -0.02
N VAL A 170 73.73 25.82 -0.19
CA VAL A 170 72.58 26.68 0.16
C VAL A 170 71.37 26.36 -0.72
N ASP A 171 71.54 26.05 -2.01
CA ASP A 171 70.42 25.62 -2.87
C ASP A 171 69.91 24.22 -2.53
N LYS A 172 70.79 23.29 -2.16
CA LYS A 172 70.37 21.98 -1.61
C LYS A 172 69.59 22.14 -0.31
N LEU A 173 70.09 22.94 0.63
CA LEU A 173 69.40 23.23 1.89
C LEU A 173 68.03 23.87 1.64
N ALA A 174 67.95 24.87 0.77
CA ALA A 174 66.69 25.53 0.43
C ALA A 174 65.65 24.62 -0.27
N ARG A 175 66.06 23.47 -0.83
CA ARG A 175 65.15 22.47 -1.40
C ARG A 175 64.75 21.39 -0.41
N LEU A 176 65.63 21.06 0.53
CA LEU A 176 65.43 19.99 1.52
C LEU A 176 64.73 20.47 2.79
N LEU A 177 64.87 21.76 3.14
CA LEU A 177 64.11 22.33 4.23
C LEU A 177 62.61 22.27 3.89
N SER A 178 61.82 21.75 4.82
CA SER A 178 60.39 21.94 4.86
C SER A 178 60.07 23.10 5.82
N LEU A 179 58.98 23.81 5.57
CA LEU A 179 58.44 24.73 6.58
C LEU A 179 57.85 23.86 7.69
N VAL A 180 58.55 23.75 8.83
CA VAL A 180 57.99 23.15 10.03
C VAL A 180 56.92 24.11 10.55
N ARG A 181 55.73 23.56 10.74
CA ARG A 181 54.55 24.29 11.22
C ARG A 181 54.70 24.69 12.68
#